data_AF-A0A518K9U4-F1
#
_entry.id   AF-A0A518K9U4-F1
#
_cell.length_a   1.000
_cell.length_b   1.000
_cell.length_c   1.000
_cell.angle_alpha   90.00
_cell.angle_beta   90.00
_cell.angle_gamma   90.00
#
_symmetry.space_group_name_H-M   'P 1'
#
loop_
_entity.id
_entity.type
_entity.pdbx_description
1 polymer ?
#
loop_
_entity_poly.entity_id
_entity_poly.type
_entity_poly.pdbx_seq_one_letter_code
_entity_poly.pdbx_strand_id
1 'polypeptide(L)'
;MGYVERQPSAGLRPVMSTEQGKYRSVRASPTKLRGVSRYVTTVTVVWGLCIAQATALLPTSPRVSALVEAGVKTLETIPFDGGQYDRMLGSKCLVGLALHKAGKKNSPRIKEAIQACAERAGEVSRDNFTYSQCLAVIFLSEVAPKTEKATIQQYLNMFTKRQLPHGGWGYVGEQVGDTSQTQYVALAMWQAHRAGVSLDDDQVKGLMSWLNKTQAPDGGWGYHGVVPDGGKREAQAGVTPTLTAAAMASLMIGADLHGLLNAGSMSVAAGTGNGGELPPSLRFSKDRVSSAKPLSPSGVDWKEVTKSFELGEQWMNEAPFNSAGAFPFYYLYALERYHSFNELRSGESELEPEWYEQGVDYLEGSQIKPGQWNNGCGAPADTAFAVLFLMRATQKSLQGGIGEGALVSGRGLPKNLSSATLKRGQVVVEMDVVGVADFLSMMEKGEADRLDALAADPSALLVGKLSSADAARLSQVLRAGEPNQRLVAARALGSLGDLDFAPVLMYGLTDPDPRVALASRDGLRAIARRPRGFGMPDEFNDDQRYAELEQWKRWYLTLRPEAVIDLGR
;
A
#
# COMPACT_ATOMS: atom_id res chain seq x y z
N MET A 1 5.98 -34.88 29.10
CA MET A 1 6.49 -34.60 30.45
C MET A 1 5.70 -33.42 30.99
N GLY A 2 4.91 -33.63 32.04
CA GLY A 2 3.88 -32.70 32.49
C GLY A 2 4.43 -31.45 33.16
N TYR A 3 3.77 -30.31 32.91
CA TYR A 3 3.97 -29.07 33.65
C TYR A 3 2.81 -28.87 34.62
N VAL A 4 3.19 -28.79 35.89
CA VAL A 4 2.32 -28.62 37.05
C VAL A 4 1.97 -27.14 37.21
N GLU A 5 0.67 -26.91 37.35
CA GLU A 5 0.01 -25.65 37.65
C GLU A 5 0.42 -25.13 39.05
N ARG A 6 0.85 -23.86 39.17
CA ARG A 6 1.00 -23.19 40.46
C ARG A 6 -0.19 -22.26 40.69
N GLN A 7 -1.02 -22.59 41.69
CA GLN A 7 -1.98 -21.67 42.29
C GLN A 7 -1.28 -20.61 43.17
N PRO A 8 -1.83 -19.38 43.26
CA PRO A 8 -1.53 -18.47 44.35
C PRO A 8 -2.62 -18.52 45.45
N SER A 9 -2.15 -18.54 46.70
CA SER A 9 -2.90 -18.59 47.95
C SER A 9 -3.64 -17.28 48.30
N ALA A 10 -4.71 -17.44 49.08
CA ALA A 10 -5.68 -16.42 49.52
C ALA A 10 -5.25 -15.56 50.72
N GLY A 11 -5.96 -14.42 50.89
CA GLY A 11 -6.05 -13.56 52.09
C GLY A 11 -5.36 -12.20 51.90
N LEU A 12 -5.98 -11.02 52.08
CA LEU A 12 -7.05 -10.56 52.97
C LEU A 12 -7.75 -9.31 52.37
N ARG A 13 -9.07 -9.16 52.60
CA ARG A 13 -9.85 -7.92 52.36
C ARG A 13 -9.64 -6.92 53.52
N PRO A 14 -9.93 -5.62 53.30
CA PRO A 14 -11.11 -5.08 54.00
C PRO A 14 -11.94 -4.02 53.24
N VAL A 15 -13.26 -4.16 53.44
CA VAL A 15 -14.28 -3.13 53.77
C VAL A 15 -14.56 -1.97 52.79
N MET A 16 -15.76 -2.04 52.21
CA MET A 16 -16.50 -0.91 51.64
C MET A 16 -17.05 0.00 52.75
N SER A 17 -16.93 1.32 52.59
CA SER A 17 -17.87 2.28 53.17
C SER A 17 -18.36 3.27 52.11
N THR A 18 -19.67 3.34 52.00
CA THR A 18 -20.47 4.28 51.23
C THR A 18 -20.55 5.62 51.95
N GLU A 19 -20.34 6.75 51.27
CA GLU A 19 -21.07 7.99 51.60
C GLU A 19 -21.29 8.88 50.37
N GLN A 20 -22.56 9.27 50.21
CA GLN A 20 -23.09 10.23 49.25
C GLN A 20 -22.81 11.66 49.72
N GLY A 21 -22.35 12.55 48.83
CA GLY A 21 -22.01 13.94 49.15
C GLY A 21 -22.46 14.96 48.10
N LYS A 22 -23.73 15.36 48.23
CA LYS A 22 -24.48 16.51 47.68
C LYS A 22 -23.72 17.64 46.94
N TYR A 23 -24.25 17.97 45.76
CA TYR A 23 -24.18 19.27 45.10
C TYR A 23 -24.65 20.42 46.01
N ARG A 24 -23.90 21.54 46.05
CA ARG A 24 -24.46 22.87 46.35
C ARG A 24 -23.68 23.98 45.62
N SER A 25 -24.41 24.72 44.79
CA SER A 25 -24.04 25.98 44.16
C SER A 25 -23.97 27.12 45.19
N VAL A 26 -22.99 28.02 45.08
CA VAL A 26 -23.11 29.37 45.65
C VAL A 26 -22.53 30.42 44.69
N ARG A 27 -23.38 31.39 44.36
CA ARG A 27 -23.12 32.61 43.58
C ARG A 27 -22.38 33.66 44.41
N ALA A 28 -21.66 34.51 43.68
CA ALA A 28 -20.79 35.61 44.09
C ALA A 28 -21.41 36.72 44.96
N SER A 29 -20.54 37.46 45.66
CA SER A 29 -20.54 38.94 45.72
C SER A 29 -19.26 39.52 46.33
N PRO A 30 -18.93 40.81 46.09
CA PRO A 30 -17.56 41.31 45.96
C PRO A 30 -17.11 42.22 47.12
N THR A 31 -15.80 42.27 47.38
CA THR A 31 -15.19 43.29 48.24
C THR A 31 -13.92 43.87 47.62
N LYS A 32 -14.00 45.18 47.36
CA LYS A 32 -12.91 46.16 47.21
C LYS A 32 -11.96 46.07 48.43
N LEU A 33 -10.67 46.44 48.45
CA LEU A 33 -9.91 47.52 47.79
C LEU A 33 -8.41 47.39 48.22
N ARG A 34 -7.49 48.01 47.45
CA ARG A 34 -6.12 48.51 47.79
C ARG A 34 -4.90 47.57 47.64
N GLY A 35 -4.33 47.61 46.42
CA GLY A 35 -3.13 48.41 46.11
C GLY A 35 -1.78 48.00 46.70
N VAL A 36 -0.88 47.46 45.86
CA VAL A 36 0.56 47.78 45.83
C VAL A 36 1.05 47.65 44.38
N SER A 37 1.67 48.72 43.87
CA SER A 37 2.34 48.78 42.58
C SER A 37 3.65 47.99 42.61
N ARG A 38 3.85 47.04 41.70
CA ARG A 38 5.17 46.52 41.30
C ARG A 38 5.17 46.15 39.82
N TYR A 39 6.09 46.78 39.09
CA TYR A 39 6.61 46.50 37.75
C TYR A 39 6.18 45.17 37.12
N VAL A 40 5.38 45.24 36.05
CA VAL A 40 5.21 44.14 35.10
C VAL A 40 6.16 44.40 33.94
N THR A 41 7.29 43.69 33.93
CA THR A 41 8.09 43.49 32.73
C THR A 41 7.27 42.59 31.80
N THR A 42 6.81 43.12 30.68
CA THR A 42 6.12 42.35 29.65
C THR A 42 7.11 41.37 29.02
N VAL A 43 7.16 40.15 29.53
CA VAL A 43 7.78 39.02 28.83
C VAL A 43 6.80 38.59 27.75
N THR A 44 6.99 39.09 26.54
CA THR A 44 6.32 38.56 25.35
C THR A 44 6.86 37.16 25.11
N VAL A 45 6.21 36.14 25.67
CA VAL A 45 6.46 34.75 25.31
C VAL A 45 5.94 34.57 23.88
N VAL A 46 6.84 34.70 22.91
CA VAL A 46 6.59 34.27 21.53
C VAL A 46 6.47 32.75 21.59
N TRP A 47 5.23 32.26 21.68
CA TRP A 47 4.91 30.88 21.32
C TRP A 47 5.21 30.73 19.84
N GLY A 48 6.44 30.31 19.54
CA GLY A 48 6.77 29.75 18.24
C GLY A 48 5.95 28.48 18.07
N LEU A 49 4.75 28.63 17.53
CA LEU A 49 4.02 27.55 16.88
C LEU A 49 4.91 27.06 15.73
N CYS A 50 5.80 26.11 16.03
CA CYS A 50 6.29 25.20 15.02
C CYS A 50 5.08 24.38 14.56
N ILE A 51 4.32 24.95 13.63
CA ILE A 51 3.41 24.18 12.80
C ILE A 51 4.33 23.26 12.02
N ALA A 52 4.54 22.04 12.52
CA ALA A 52 5.08 20.97 11.71
C ALA A 52 4.20 20.89 10.46
N GLN A 53 4.73 21.34 9.33
CA GLN A 53 4.06 21.17 8.05
C GLN A 53 3.97 19.66 7.83
N ALA A 54 2.78 19.09 8.00
CA ALA A 54 2.50 17.71 7.62
C ALA A 54 2.67 17.63 6.10
N THR A 55 3.85 17.20 5.69
CA THR A 55 4.18 16.82 4.33
C THR A 55 3.59 15.43 4.09
N ALA A 56 2.81 15.27 3.02
CA ALA A 56 2.40 13.99 2.43
C ALA A 56 3.50 12.90 2.54
N LEU A 57 3.17 11.73 3.11
CA LEU A 57 4.08 10.59 3.20
C LEU A 57 3.83 9.56 2.09
N LEU A 58 4.68 9.59 1.08
CA LEU A 58 4.81 8.57 0.04
C LEU A 58 6.07 7.72 0.30
N PRO A 59 6.18 6.52 -0.30
CA PRO A 59 7.43 5.74 -0.28
C PRO A 59 8.65 6.52 -0.77
N THR A 60 8.44 7.55 -1.60
CA THR A 60 9.47 8.43 -2.14
C THR A 60 9.69 9.72 -1.33
N SER A 61 8.86 9.97 -0.30
CA SER A 61 9.01 11.16 0.54
C SER A 61 10.35 11.10 1.28
N PRO A 62 11.08 12.23 1.42
CA PRO A 62 12.41 12.24 2.02
C PRO A 62 12.48 11.55 3.40
N ARG A 63 11.43 11.72 4.22
CA ARG A 63 11.29 11.07 5.53
C ARG A 63 11.28 9.54 5.41
N VAL A 64 10.50 8.98 4.48
CA VAL A 64 10.41 7.54 4.26
C VAL A 64 11.69 7.01 3.62
N SER A 65 12.21 7.69 2.60
CA SER A 65 13.45 7.31 1.93
C SER A 65 14.62 7.18 2.91
N ALA A 66 14.74 8.10 3.88
CA ALA A 66 15.76 8.03 4.92
C ALA A 66 15.62 6.78 5.82
N LEU A 67 14.39 6.40 6.20
CA LEU A 67 14.13 5.18 6.97
C LEU A 67 14.47 3.92 6.16
N VAL A 68 14.10 3.89 4.88
CA VAL A 68 14.41 2.78 3.96
C VAL A 68 15.92 2.65 3.79
N GLU A 69 16.65 3.74 3.52
CA GLU A 69 18.10 3.72 3.35
C GLU A 69 18.82 3.22 4.60
N ALA A 70 18.42 3.70 5.79
CA ALA A 70 18.97 3.24 7.05
C ALA A 70 18.68 1.74 7.29
N GLY A 71 17.47 1.30 6.98
CA GLY A 71 17.05 -0.11 7.05
C GLY A 71 17.88 -1.00 6.12
N VAL A 72 17.99 -0.62 4.86
CA VAL A 72 18.77 -1.33 3.84
C VAL A 72 20.24 -1.45 4.25
N LYS A 73 20.85 -0.36 4.73
CA LYS A 73 22.24 -0.38 5.22
C LYS A 73 22.42 -1.35 6.40
N THR A 74 21.45 -1.38 7.31
CA THR A 74 21.45 -2.35 8.43
C THR A 74 21.35 -3.77 7.91
N LEU A 75 20.42 -4.05 7.00
CA LEU A 75 20.20 -5.38 6.42
C LEU A 75 21.44 -5.96 5.70
N GLU A 76 22.29 -5.12 5.11
CA GLU A 76 23.54 -5.58 4.49
C GLU A 76 24.51 -6.17 5.52
N THR A 77 24.48 -5.71 6.77
CA THR A 77 25.50 -6.00 7.79
C THR A 77 24.99 -6.75 9.01
N ILE A 78 23.67 -6.81 9.23
CA ILE A 78 23.09 -7.44 10.42
C ILE A 78 23.46 -8.93 10.50
N PRO A 79 23.88 -9.43 11.68
CA PRO A 79 24.22 -10.84 11.81
C PRO A 79 22.96 -11.71 11.98
N PHE A 80 23.07 -12.98 11.60
CA PHE A 80 22.02 -14.00 11.78
C PHE A 80 22.30 -14.91 12.99
N ASP A 81 23.03 -14.41 13.99
CA ASP A 81 23.56 -15.20 15.11
C ASP A 81 22.77 -15.06 16.43
N GLY A 82 21.76 -14.21 16.46
CA GLY A 82 20.97 -13.91 17.66
C GLY A 82 19.98 -15.01 18.06
N GLY A 83 18.69 -14.70 18.05
CA GLY A 83 17.62 -15.59 18.51
C GLY A 83 17.39 -16.81 17.62
N GLN A 84 16.46 -17.69 18.02
CA GLN A 84 16.07 -18.83 17.18
C GLN A 84 15.58 -18.36 15.79
N TYR A 85 14.77 -17.31 15.73
CA TYR A 85 14.23 -16.76 14.48
C TYR A 85 15.32 -16.17 13.57
N ASP A 86 16.32 -15.47 14.14
CA ASP A 86 17.43 -14.88 13.36
C ASP A 86 18.16 -15.94 12.53
N ARG A 87 18.34 -17.14 13.11
CA ARG A 87 19.04 -18.28 12.48
C ARG A 87 18.20 -19.04 11.46
N MET A 88 16.89 -18.80 11.38
CA MET A 88 16.02 -19.54 10.47
C MET A 88 16.25 -19.15 9.01
N LEU A 89 16.03 -20.09 8.10
CA LEU A 89 16.08 -19.85 6.65
C LEU A 89 15.18 -18.68 6.24
N GLY A 90 13.97 -18.58 6.81
CA GLY A 90 13.03 -17.51 6.51
C GLY A 90 13.60 -16.11 6.77
N SER A 91 14.40 -15.94 7.82
CA SER A 91 15.07 -14.67 8.14
C SER A 91 16.03 -14.25 7.01
N LYS A 92 16.88 -15.18 6.53
CA LYS A 92 17.77 -14.93 5.38
C LYS A 92 17.00 -14.59 4.12
N CYS A 93 15.92 -15.33 3.83
CA CYS A 93 15.09 -15.10 2.65
C CYS A 93 14.41 -13.73 2.69
N LEU A 94 13.91 -13.32 3.85
CA LEU A 94 13.24 -12.03 4.02
C LEU A 94 14.22 -10.85 3.90
N VAL A 95 15.42 -10.97 4.48
CA VAL A 95 16.51 -9.99 4.29
C VAL A 95 16.90 -9.90 2.81
N GLY A 96 17.10 -11.03 2.14
CA GLY A 96 17.41 -11.09 0.71
C GLY A 96 16.32 -10.44 -0.15
N LEU A 97 15.04 -10.70 0.17
CA LEU A 97 13.90 -10.12 -0.52
C LEU A 97 13.83 -8.60 -0.35
N ALA A 98 13.98 -8.09 0.88
CA ALA A 98 13.98 -6.66 1.16
C ALA A 98 15.11 -5.94 0.41
N LEU A 99 16.33 -6.50 0.43
CA LEU A 99 17.46 -5.97 -0.33
C LEU A 99 17.22 -5.99 -1.84
N HIS A 100 16.63 -7.07 -2.37
CA HIS A 100 16.27 -7.14 -3.79
C HIS A 100 15.26 -6.06 -4.18
N LYS A 101 14.19 -5.89 -3.38
CA LYS A 101 13.15 -4.88 -3.58
C LYS A 101 13.67 -3.45 -3.46
N ALA A 102 14.69 -3.22 -2.64
CA ALA A 102 15.42 -1.96 -2.52
C ALA A 102 16.48 -1.73 -3.62
N GLY A 103 16.49 -2.56 -4.68
CA GLY A 103 17.42 -2.42 -5.81
C GLY A 103 18.85 -2.92 -5.54
N LYS A 104 19.15 -3.50 -4.39
CA LYS A 104 20.48 -4.07 -4.04
C LYS A 104 20.68 -5.46 -4.64
N LYS A 105 20.41 -5.61 -5.94
CA LYS A 105 20.39 -6.89 -6.67
C LYS A 105 21.69 -7.71 -6.60
N ASN A 106 22.82 -7.04 -6.36
CA ASN A 106 24.14 -7.67 -6.27
C ASN A 106 24.60 -7.95 -4.83
N SER A 107 23.75 -7.73 -3.82
CA SER A 107 24.13 -7.92 -2.41
C SER A 107 24.58 -9.37 -2.14
N PRO A 108 25.70 -9.58 -1.42
CA PRO A 108 26.14 -10.93 -1.04
C PRO A 108 25.09 -11.65 -0.17
N ARG A 109 24.22 -10.92 0.54
CA ARG A 109 23.11 -11.48 1.32
C ARG A 109 22.08 -12.21 0.47
N ILE A 110 21.85 -11.75 -0.77
CA ILE A 110 20.96 -12.42 -1.71
C ILE A 110 21.55 -13.78 -2.11
N LYS A 111 22.86 -13.83 -2.40
CA LYS A 111 23.55 -15.09 -2.72
C LYS A 111 23.56 -16.05 -1.53
N GLU A 112 23.82 -15.54 -0.33
CA GLU A 112 23.74 -16.30 0.92
C GLU A 112 22.37 -16.94 1.12
N ALA A 113 21.29 -16.18 0.87
CA ALA A 113 19.92 -16.68 1.00
C ALA A 113 19.57 -17.74 -0.07
N ILE A 114 20.01 -17.58 -1.32
CA ILE A 114 19.80 -18.59 -2.38
C ILE A 114 20.49 -19.90 -1.99
N GLN A 115 21.76 -19.82 -1.57
CA GLN A 115 22.52 -21.00 -1.14
C GLN A 115 21.82 -21.72 0.04
N ALA A 116 21.37 -20.95 1.05
CA ALA A 116 20.66 -21.53 2.19
C ALA A 116 19.34 -22.22 1.79
N CYS A 117 18.64 -21.72 0.77
CA CYS A 117 17.47 -22.41 0.23
C CYS A 117 17.85 -23.77 -0.37
N ALA A 118 18.88 -23.80 -1.22
CA ALA A 118 19.32 -25.03 -1.87
C ALA A 118 19.77 -26.10 -0.85
N GLU A 119 20.52 -25.71 0.17
CA GLU A 119 20.99 -26.61 1.24
C GLU A 119 19.83 -27.21 2.06
N ARG A 120 18.79 -26.42 2.31
CA ARG A 120 17.65 -26.83 3.15
C ARG A 120 16.55 -27.55 2.39
N ALA A 121 16.50 -27.48 1.06
CA ALA A 121 15.42 -28.04 0.25
C ALA A 121 15.22 -29.56 0.45
N GLY A 122 16.29 -30.30 0.78
CA GLY A 122 16.23 -31.74 1.08
C GLY A 122 15.79 -32.08 2.52
N GLU A 123 15.78 -31.12 3.43
CA GLU A 123 15.50 -31.34 4.86
C GLU A 123 14.12 -30.87 5.30
N VAL A 124 13.35 -30.32 4.37
CA VAL A 124 12.11 -29.57 4.61
C VAL A 124 11.04 -30.34 5.37
N SER A 125 11.03 -31.67 5.26
CA SER A 125 10.08 -32.53 5.97
C SER A 125 10.26 -32.52 7.49
N ARG A 126 11.41 -32.05 7.99
CA ARG A 126 11.76 -32.05 9.42
C ARG A 126 11.25 -30.83 10.19
N ASP A 127 10.80 -29.77 9.50
CA ASP A 127 10.38 -28.54 10.18
C ASP A 127 8.92 -28.64 10.66
N ASN A 128 8.65 -28.24 11.90
CA ASN A 128 7.32 -28.31 12.53
C ASN A 128 6.28 -27.34 11.93
N PHE A 129 6.70 -26.40 11.10
CA PHE A 129 5.86 -25.39 10.45
C PHE A 129 6.45 -25.03 9.08
N THR A 130 5.80 -24.16 8.31
CA THR A 130 6.07 -23.90 6.89
C THR A 130 6.57 -22.49 6.57
N TYR A 131 6.73 -21.61 7.57
CA TYR A 131 7.11 -20.21 7.37
C TYR A 131 8.39 -20.01 6.54
N SER A 132 9.45 -20.73 6.90
CA SER A 132 10.75 -20.60 6.22
C SER A 132 10.70 -21.07 4.77
N GLN A 133 9.94 -22.14 4.49
CA GLN A 133 9.77 -22.69 3.16
C GLN A 133 8.93 -21.76 2.28
N CYS A 134 7.88 -21.15 2.84
CA CYS A 134 7.08 -20.17 2.12
C CYS A 134 7.91 -18.93 1.76
N LEU A 135 8.68 -18.41 2.72
CA LEU A 135 9.60 -17.28 2.49
C LEU A 135 10.68 -17.62 1.45
N ALA A 136 11.20 -18.86 1.45
CA ALA A 136 12.11 -19.34 0.41
C ALA A 136 11.45 -19.31 -0.98
N VAL A 137 10.22 -19.81 -1.12
CA VAL A 137 9.50 -19.77 -2.40
C VAL A 137 9.26 -18.34 -2.87
N ILE A 138 8.81 -17.45 -1.98
CA ILE A 138 8.58 -16.03 -2.31
C ILE A 138 9.88 -15.39 -2.81
N PHE A 139 10.97 -15.58 -2.05
CA PHE A 139 12.29 -15.01 -2.37
C PHE A 139 12.85 -15.54 -3.69
N LEU A 140 12.89 -16.86 -3.88
CA LEU A 140 13.44 -17.48 -5.09
C LEU A 140 12.63 -17.12 -6.33
N SER A 141 11.30 -17.02 -6.20
CA SER A 141 10.41 -16.65 -7.31
C SER A 141 10.59 -15.19 -7.75
N GLU A 142 11.05 -14.30 -6.87
CA GLU A 142 11.39 -12.91 -7.20
C GLU A 142 12.81 -12.78 -7.77
N VAL A 143 13.78 -13.41 -7.13
CA VAL A 143 15.21 -13.18 -7.39
C VAL A 143 15.77 -14.06 -8.51
N ALA A 144 15.32 -15.31 -8.57
CA ALA A 144 15.95 -16.35 -9.38
C ALA A 144 14.95 -17.38 -9.97
N PRO A 145 13.76 -16.98 -10.46
CA PRO A 145 12.67 -17.93 -10.77
C PRO A 145 13.03 -18.95 -11.84
N LYS A 146 13.92 -18.61 -12.78
CA LYS A 146 14.34 -19.51 -13.86
C LYS A 146 15.38 -20.53 -13.40
N THR A 147 16.40 -20.07 -12.68
CA THR A 147 17.52 -20.91 -12.24
C THR A 147 17.13 -21.78 -11.04
N GLU A 148 16.23 -21.28 -10.19
CA GLU A 148 15.80 -21.95 -8.95
C GLU A 148 14.44 -22.65 -9.08
N LYS A 149 13.95 -22.87 -10.31
CA LYS A 149 12.65 -23.50 -10.56
C LYS A 149 12.52 -24.87 -9.89
N ALA A 150 13.58 -25.67 -9.89
CA ALA A 150 13.57 -26.99 -9.25
C ALA A 150 13.41 -26.88 -7.73
N THR A 151 14.15 -25.97 -7.09
CA THR A 151 14.06 -25.68 -5.66
C THR A 151 12.67 -25.16 -5.28
N ILE A 152 12.11 -24.23 -6.07
CA ILE A 152 10.74 -23.72 -5.90
C ILE A 152 9.72 -24.87 -5.94
N GLN A 153 9.82 -25.76 -6.94
CA GLN A 153 8.90 -26.88 -7.07
C GLN A 153 8.99 -27.87 -5.90
N GLN A 154 10.19 -28.10 -5.35
CA GLN A 154 10.36 -28.97 -4.18
C GLN A 154 9.61 -28.45 -2.96
N TYR A 155 9.69 -27.14 -2.69
CA TYR A 155 8.94 -26.52 -1.60
C TYR A 155 7.42 -26.54 -1.85
N LEU A 156 6.97 -26.26 -3.08
CA LEU A 156 5.54 -26.33 -3.42
C LEU A 156 4.97 -27.74 -3.22
N ASN A 157 5.70 -28.78 -3.66
CA ASN A 157 5.31 -30.18 -3.44
C ASN A 157 5.19 -30.51 -1.95
N MET A 158 5.99 -29.87 -1.08
CA MET A 158 5.85 -30.02 0.36
C MET A 158 4.55 -29.40 0.87
N PHE A 159 4.16 -28.22 0.38
CA PHE A 159 2.89 -27.60 0.76
C PHE A 159 1.70 -28.48 0.40
N THR A 160 1.72 -29.12 -0.77
CA THR A 160 0.66 -30.06 -1.19
C THR A 160 0.53 -31.23 -0.21
N LYS A 161 1.65 -31.80 0.23
CA LYS A 161 1.65 -32.92 1.19
C LYS A 161 1.21 -32.52 2.61
N ARG A 162 1.28 -31.22 2.95
CA ARG A 162 1.01 -30.71 4.31
C ARG A 162 -0.37 -30.06 4.45
N GLN A 163 -1.11 -29.88 3.37
CA GLN A 163 -2.45 -29.33 3.46
C GLN A 163 -3.35 -30.30 4.24
N LEU A 164 -4.04 -29.79 5.25
CA LEU A 164 -4.96 -30.58 6.06
C LEU A 164 -6.27 -30.83 5.29
N PRO A 165 -7.06 -31.87 5.63
CA PRO A 165 -8.31 -32.20 4.92
C PRO A 165 -9.32 -31.04 4.83
N HIS A 166 -9.29 -30.12 5.79
CA HIS A 166 -10.15 -28.94 5.79
C HIS A 166 -9.63 -27.79 4.92
N GLY A 167 -8.46 -27.94 4.28
CA GLY A 167 -7.88 -27.00 3.30
C GLY A 167 -6.85 -26.01 3.85
N GLY A 168 -6.63 -25.96 5.17
CA GLY A 168 -5.67 -25.07 5.81
C GLY A 168 -4.31 -25.74 6.08
N TRP A 169 -3.35 -24.96 6.56
CA TRP A 169 -2.04 -25.44 7.04
C TRP A 169 -1.88 -25.12 8.51
N GLY A 170 -1.18 -26.00 9.23
CA GLY A 170 -0.94 -25.88 10.67
C GLY A 170 0.39 -26.51 11.07
N TYR A 171 0.61 -26.66 12.37
CA TYR A 171 1.80 -27.32 12.89
C TYR A 171 1.78 -28.82 12.62
N VAL A 172 2.96 -29.40 12.39
CA VAL A 172 3.10 -30.84 12.16
C VAL A 172 2.60 -31.62 13.37
N GLY A 173 1.72 -32.59 13.13
CA GLY A 173 1.11 -33.43 14.16
C GLY A 173 -0.23 -32.91 14.67
N GLU A 174 -0.62 -31.69 14.32
CA GLU A 174 -1.93 -31.12 14.65
C GLU A 174 -2.91 -31.31 13.49
N GLN A 175 -4.20 -31.39 13.81
CA GLN A 175 -5.30 -31.42 12.82
C GLN A 175 -6.06 -30.10 12.80
N VAL A 176 -5.36 -29.02 13.15
CA VAL A 176 -5.90 -27.66 13.25
C VAL A 176 -5.14 -26.77 12.29
N GLY A 177 -5.86 -26.06 11.43
CA GLY A 177 -5.28 -25.04 10.56
C GLY A 177 -5.06 -23.73 11.31
N ASP A 178 -4.04 -22.99 10.91
CA ASP A 178 -3.77 -21.65 11.37
C ASP A 178 -3.70 -20.63 10.23
N THR A 179 -4.21 -19.43 10.50
CA THR A 179 -4.35 -18.35 9.51
C THR A 179 -3.00 -17.84 9.03
N SER A 180 -2.00 -17.87 9.91
CA SER A 180 -0.66 -17.35 9.64
C SER A 180 0.10 -18.24 8.64
N GLN A 181 0.20 -19.55 8.87
CA GLN A 181 0.81 -20.48 7.94
C GLN A 181 0.02 -20.58 6.64
N THR A 182 -1.31 -20.63 6.71
CA THR A 182 -2.16 -20.66 5.52
C THR A 182 -1.92 -19.43 4.63
N GLN A 183 -1.79 -18.22 5.22
CA GLN A 183 -1.46 -17.04 4.40
C GLN A 183 -0.09 -17.15 3.74
N TYR A 184 0.93 -17.67 4.43
CA TYR A 184 2.26 -17.79 3.86
C TYR A 184 2.30 -18.75 2.68
N VAL A 185 1.49 -19.82 2.73
CA VAL A 185 1.31 -20.72 1.60
C VAL A 185 0.59 -20.02 0.44
N ALA A 186 -0.46 -19.24 0.70
CA ALA A 186 -1.11 -18.41 -0.34
C ALA A 186 -0.10 -17.49 -1.04
N LEU A 187 0.75 -16.79 -0.28
CA LEU A 187 1.78 -15.90 -0.84
C LEU A 187 2.81 -16.63 -1.67
N ALA A 188 3.29 -17.77 -1.18
CA ALA A 188 4.26 -18.59 -1.88
C ALA A 188 3.70 -19.10 -3.21
N MET A 189 2.46 -19.61 -3.20
CA MET A 189 1.76 -20.03 -4.40
C MET A 189 1.56 -18.87 -5.37
N TRP A 190 1.11 -17.71 -4.88
CA TRP A 190 0.92 -16.51 -5.68
C TRP A 190 2.20 -16.07 -6.39
N GLN A 191 3.31 -16.00 -5.65
CA GLN A 191 4.57 -15.56 -6.22
C GLN A 191 5.14 -16.59 -7.21
N ALA A 192 5.01 -17.88 -6.92
CA ALA A 192 5.41 -18.94 -7.84
C ALA A 192 4.57 -18.94 -9.14
N HIS A 193 3.25 -18.71 -9.04
CA HIS A 193 2.36 -18.58 -10.20
C HIS A 193 2.81 -17.44 -11.11
N ARG A 194 3.11 -16.27 -10.53
CA ARG A 194 3.63 -15.12 -11.28
C ARG A 194 4.95 -15.41 -11.98
N ALA A 195 5.81 -16.17 -11.33
CA ALA A 195 7.06 -16.68 -11.88
C ALA A 195 6.88 -17.77 -12.97
N GLY A 196 5.64 -18.15 -13.31
CA GLY A 196 5.33 -19.10 -14.38
C GLY A 196 5.32 -20.56 -13.93
N VAL A 197 5.26 -20.81 -12.62
CA VAL A 197 5.10 -22.16 -12.06
C VAL A 197 3.63 -22.51 -12.00
N SER A 198 3.26 -23.67 -12.54
CA SER A 198 1.89 -24.18 -12.45
C SER A 198 1.58 -24.60 -11.02
N LEU A 199 0.38 -24.27 -10.56
CA LEU A 199 -0.13 -24.65 -9.25
C LEU A 199 -1.15 -25.78 -9.36
N ASP A 200 -1.36 -26.47 -8.25
CA ASP A 200 -2.49 -27.37 -8.05
C ASP A 200 -3.75 -26.54 -7.73
N ASP A 201 -4.77 -26.68 -8.56
CA ASP A 201 -6.03 -25.95 -8.46
C ASP A 201 -6.81 -26.32 -7.18
N ASP A 202 -6.84 -27.61 -6.83
CA ASP A 202 -7.57 -28.09 -5.67
C ASP A 202 -6.94 -27.60 -4.37
N GLN A 203 -5.62 -27.43 -4.35
CA GLN A 203 -4.90 -26.85 -3.23
C GLN A 203 -5.34 -25.41 -2.94
N VAL A 204 -5.47 -24.57 -3.97
CA VAL A 204 -5.89 -23.17 -3.83
C VAL A 204 -7.38 -23.09 -3.44
N LYS A 205 -8.22 -23.96 -4.00
CA LYS A 205 -9.63 -24.06 -3.60
C LYS A 205 -9.81 -24.47 -2.15
N GLY A 206 -9.02 -25.44 -1.68
CA GLY A 206 -8.99 -25.84 -0.27
C GLY A 206 -8.62 -24.68 0.64
N LEU A 207 -7.60 -23.89 0.28
CA LEU A 207 -7.20 -22.68 1.01
C LEU A 207 -8.35 -21.68 1.13
N MET A 208 -9.00 -21.37 0.00
CA MET A 208 -10.11 -20.40 -0.02
C MET A 208 -11.33 -20.92 0.76
N SER A 209 -11.65 -22.21 0.61
CA SER A 209 -12.73 -22.84 1.37
C SER A 209 -12.48 -22.78 2.87
N TRP A 210 -11.24 -23.03 3.31
CA TRP A 210 -10.91 -22.99 4.73
C TRP A 210 -11.07 -21.58 5.28
N LEU A 211 -10.49 -20.57 4.64
CA LEU A 211 -10.59 -19.16 5.07
C LEU A 211 -12.03 -18.67 5.13
N ASN A 212 -12.88 -19.01 4.14
CA ASN A 212 -14.29 -18.66 4.18
C ASN A 212 -15.03 -19.31 5.36
N LYS A 213 -14.73 -20.57 5.66
CA LYS A 213 -15.37 -21.33 6.75
C LYS A 213 -14.92 -20.88 8.13
N THR A 214 -13.71 -20.35 8.26
CA THR A 214 -13.11 -19.94 9.54
C THR A 214 -13.17 -18.44 9.81
N GLN A 215 -13.88 -17.67 8.99
CA GLN A 215 -14.20 -16.27 9.29
C GLN A 215 -15.21 -16.21 10.45
N ALA A 216 -14.96 -15.32 11.41
CA ALA A 216 -15.91 -15.06 12.49
C ALA A 216 -17.16 -14.31 11.97
N PRO A 217 -18.30 -14.36 12.69
CA PRO A 217 -19.53 -13.69 12.28
C PRO A 217 -19.41 -12.16 12.16
N ASP A 218 -18.49 -11.56 12.91
CA ASP A 218 -18.17 -10.13 12.85
C ASP A 218 -17.24 -9.76 11.68
N GLY A 219 -16.72 -10.74 10.96
CA GLY A 219 -15.90 -10.56 9.76
C GLY A 219 -14.40 -10.75 9.96
N GLY A 220 -13.92 -10.90 11.21
CA GLY A 220 -12.49 -11.06 11.49
C GLY A 220 -12.00 -12.52 11.44
N TRP A 221 -10.69 -12.72 11.57
CA TRP A 221 -10.06 -14.04 11.67
C TRP A 221 -9.20 -14.19 12.91
N GLY A 222 -9.32 -15.37 13.53
CA GLY A 222 -8.47 -15.83 14.63
C GLY A 222 -7.23 -16.60 14.17
N TYR A 223 -6.37 -16.98 15.11
CA TYR A 223 -5.14 -17.73 14.81
C TYR A 223 -5.45 -19.16 14.39
N HIS A 224 -6.12 -19.91 15.25
CA HIS A 224 -6.60 -21.26 14.96
C HIS A 224 -8.06 -21.19 14.54
N GLY A 225 -8.32 -21.49 13.27
CA GLY A 225 -9.66 -21.46 12.71
C GLY A 225 -10.42 -22.75 13.03
N VAL A 226 -11.57 -22.60 13.68
CA VAL A 226 -12.52 -23.70 13.89
C VAL A 226 -13.47 -23.75 12.70
N VAL A 227 -13.47 -24.88 11.99
CA VAL A 227 -14.40 -25.12 10.88
C VAL A 227 -15.74 -25.55 11.47
N PRO A 228 -16.84 -24.82 11.22
CA PRO A 228 -18.14 -25.11 11.80
C PRO A 228 -18.80 -26.34 11.16
N ASP A 229 -19.47 -27.16 11.97
CA ASP A 229 -20.17 -28.38 11.50
C ASP A 229 -21.47 -28.06 10.73
N GLY A 230 -22.06 -26.87 10.98
CA GLY A 230 -23.39 -26.48 10.49
C GLY A 230 -23.42 -25.54 9.28
N GLY A 231 -22.27 -25.29 8.63
CA GLY A 231 -22.16 -24.41 7.45
C GLY A 231 -22.43 -22.92 7.71
N LYS A 232 -22.67 -22.53 8.97
CA LYS A 232 -22.77 -21.13 9.40
C LYS A 232 -21.48 -20.74 10.11
N ARG A 233 -21.00 -19.51 9.89
CA ARG A 233 -19.84 -18.97 10.62
C ARG A 233 -20.10 -19.02 12.13
N GLU A 234 -19.07 -19.40 12.87
CA GLU A 234 -19.06 -19.47 14.33
C GLU A 234 -17.99 -18.54 14.90
N ALA A 235 -18.20 -18.08 16.14
CA ALA A 235 -17.25 -17.20 16.81
C ALA A 235 -15.86 -17.84 16.87
N GLN A 236 -14.84 -17.06 16.52
CA GLN A 236 -13.44 -17.50 16.52
C GLN A 236 -12.69 -16.88 17.70
N ALA A 237 -11.74 -17.62 18.26
CA ALA A 237 -10.89 -17.11 19.33
C ALA A 237 -9.72 -16.30 18.77
N GLY A 238 -9.32 -15.23 19.48
CA GLY A 238 -8.12 -14.46 19.14
C GLY A 238 -8.21 -13.74 17.80
N VAL A 239 -9.39 -13.21 17.46
CA VAL A 239 -9.56 -12.34 16.29
C VAL A 239 -8.72 -11.08 16.45
N THR A 240 -7.87 -10.78 15.47
CA THR A 240 -6.92 -9.66 15.52
C THR A 240 -6.75 -9.00 14.15
N PRO A 241 -6.34 -7.73 14.06
CA PRO A 241 -6.11 -7.07 12.78
C PRO A 241 -5.04 -7.76 11.95
N THR A 242 -4.00 -8.30 12.60
CA THR A 242 -2.94 -9.06 11.93
C THR A 242 -3.48 -10.23 11.14
N LEU A 243 -4.38 -11.00 11.75
CA LEU A 243 -4.91 -12.20 11.14
C LEU A 243 -6.07 -11.92 10.18
N THR A 244 -6.86 -10.88 10.45
CA THR A 244 -7.85 -10.40 9.48
C THR A 244 -7.17 -9.88 8.21
N ALA A 245 -6.15 -9.02 8.32
CA ALA A 245 -5.39 -8.54 7.16
C ALA A 245 -4.74 -9.69 6.36
N ALA A 246 -4.16 -10.66 7.07
CA ALA A 246 -3.60 -11.88 6.49
C ALA A 246 -4.62 -12.71 5.70
N ALA A 247 -5.77 -12.99 6.31
CA ALA A 247 -6.83 -13.79 5.70
C ALA A 247 -7.46 -13.08 4.51
N MET A 248 -7.75 -11.79 4.64
CA MET A 248 -8.30 -10.94 3.57
C MET A 248 -7.37 -10.91 2.36
N ALA A 249 -6.08 -10.63 2.56
CA ALA A 249 -5.08 -10.67 1.50
C ALA A 249 -5.01 -12.06 0.84
N SER A 250 -5.15 -13.14 1.62
CA SER A 250 -5.10 -14.52 1.11
C SER A 250 -6.31 -14.88 0.26
N LEU A 251 -7.51 -14.43 0.64
CA LEU A 251 -8.72 -14.58 -0.18
C LEU A 251 -8.61 -13.77 -1.48
N MET A 252 -8.06 -12.55 -1.42
CA MET A 252 -7.81 -11.73 -2.61
C MET A 252 -6.75 -12.35 -3.53
N ILE A 253 -5.71 -12.96 -2.96
CA ILE A 253 -4.73 -13.77 -3.70
C ILE A 253 -5.41 -14.94 -4.40
N GLY A 254 -6.29 -15.66 -3.70
CA GLY A 254 -7.08 -16.74 -4.27
C GLY A 254 -7.92 -16.25 -5.47
N ALA A 255 -8.63 -15.13 -5.30
CA ALA A 255 -9.38 -14.49 -6.38
C ALA A 255 -8.48 -14.07 -7.56
N ASP A 256 -7.30 -13.49 -7.30
CA ASP A 256 -6.33 -13.14 -8.35
C ASP A 256 -5.88 -14.40 -9.09
N LEU A 257 -5.46 -15.46 -8.40
CA LEU A 257 -5.01 -16.72 -9.01
C LEU A 257 -6.02 -17.29 -10.03
N HIS A 258 -7.31 -17.20 -9.73
CA HIS A 258 -8.42 -17.58 -10.61
C HIS A 258 -8.79 -16.53 -11.67
N GLY A 259 -8.15 -15.36 -11.65
CA GLY A 259 -8.36 -14.26 -12.60
C GLY A 259 -9.63 -13.46 -12.33
N LEU A 260 -10.15 -13.51 -11.11
CA LEU A 260 -11.43 -12.92 -10.72
C LEU A 260 -11.31 -11.76 -9.73
N LEU A 261 -10.11 -11.31 -9.35
CA LEU A 261 -9.97 -10.28 -8.32
C LEU A 261 -10.72 -8.97 -8.62
N ASN A 262 -10.86 -8.54 -9.88
CA ASN A 262 -11.56 -7.27 -10.18
C ASN A 262 -13.05 -7.34 -9.80
N ALA A 263 -13.57 -6.29 -9.14
CA ALA A 263 -14.97 -6.18 -8.71
C ALA A 263 -16.01 -6.53 -9.80
N GLY A 264 -15.76 -6.14 -11.06
CA GLY A 264 -16.63 -6.49 -12.19
C GLY A 264 -16.68 -8.00 -12.44
N SER A 265 -15.52 -8.67 -12.41
CA SER A 265 -15.43 -10.12 -12.57
C SER A 265 -16.05 -10.88 -11.39
N MET A 266 -15.87 -10.38 -10.17
CA MET A 266 -16.50 -10.95 -8.96
C MET A 266 -18.02 -10.86 -9.00
N SER A 267 -18.59 -9.72 -9.42
CA SER A 267 -20.04 -9.55 -9.51
C SER A 267 -20.68 -10.53 -10.50
N VAL A 268 -20.03 -10.77 -11.64
CA VAL A 268 -20.47 -11.77 -12.62
C VAL A 268 -20.35 -13.18 -12.04
N ALA A 269 -19.22 -13.51 -11.42
CA ALA A 269 -18.99 -14.83 -10.81
C ALA A 269 -19.95 -15.12 -9.64
N ALA A 270 -20.36 -14.09 -8.89
CA ALA A 270 -21.33 -14.19 -7.80
C ALA A 270 -22.80 -14.21 -8.26
N GLY A 271 -23.06 -14.06 -9.57
CA GLY A 271 -24.42 -14.02 -10.12
C GLY A 271 -25.22 -12.77 -9.73
N THR A 272 -24.55 -11.69 -9.32
CA THR A 272 -25.17 -10.42 -8.92
C THR A 272 -25.15 -9.35 -10.03
N GLY A 273 -24.42 -9.61 -11.12
CA GLY A 273 -24.44 -8.77 -12.33
C GLY A 273 -25.71 -8.96 -13.17
N ASN A 274 -26.09 -7.94 -13.93
CA ASN A 274 -27.21 -8.01 -14.88
C ASN A 274 -26.92 -9.02 -16.02
N GLY A 275 -27.26 -10.29 -15.80
CA GLY A 275 -27.57 -11.31 -16.82
C GLY A 275 -26.42 -12.18 -17.34
N GLY A 276 -26.53 -13.50 -17.11
CA GLY A 276 -25.93 -14.56 -17.94
C GLY A 276 -24.82 -15.39 -17.27
N GLU A 277 -24.80 -16.70 -17.56
CA GLU A 277 -23.62 -17.55 -17.37
C GLU A 277 -22.37 -16.87 -17.94
N LEU A 278 -21.23 -17.05 -17.26
CA LEU A 278 -19.92 -16.53 -17.66
C LEU A 278 -19.70 -16.78 -19.16
N PRO A 279 -19.69 -15.74 -20.02
CA PRO A 279 -19.42 -15.93 -21.44
C PRO A 279 -18.00 -16.52 -21.61
N PRO A 280 -17.76 -17.40 -22.59
CA PRO A 280 -16.41 -17.90 -22.93
C PRO A 280 -15.39 -16.78 -23.19
N SER A 281 -15.89 -15.56 -23.39
CA SER A 281 -15.16 -14.33 -23.68
C SER A 281 -14.99 -13.39 -22.47
N LEU A 282 -15.21 -13.82 -21.21
CA LEU A 282 -14.73 -13.06 -20.05
C LEU A 282 -13.19 -13.05 -20.10
N ARG A 283 -12.65 -12.09 -20.85
CA ARG A 283 -11.22 -11.92 -21.04
C ARG A 283 -10.66 -11.49 -19.70
N PHE A 284 -9.95 -12.43 -19.05
CA PHE A 284 -9.03 -12.15 -17.96
C PHE A 284 -8.31 -10.83 -18.23
N SER A 285 -8.22 -9.97 -17.21
CA SER A 285 -7.54 -8.69 -17.31
C SER A 285 -6.23 -8.86 -18.09
N LYS A 286 -6.11 -8.14 -19.21
CA LYS A 286 -4.90 -8.16 -20.07
C LYS A 286 -3.68 -7.58 -19.35
N ASP A 287 -3.88 -7.01 -18.17
CA ASP A 287 -2.87 -6.33 -17.36
C ASP A 287 -2.26 -7.25 -16.30
N ARG A 288 -2.55 -8.56 -16.36
CA ARG A 288 -1.98 -9.51 -15.39
C ARG A 288 -0.48 -9.68 -15.66
N VAL A 289 0.33 -9.32 -14.66
CA VAL A 289 1.79 -9.50 -14.67
C VAL A 289 2.21 -10.99 -14.60
N SER A 290 1.27 -11.90 -14.33
CA SER A 290 1.58 -13.34 -14.24
C SER A 290 1.85 -13.95 -15.62
N SER A 291 2.93 -14.73 -15.71
CA SER A 291 3.27 -15.52 -16.90
C SER A 291 2.54 -16.87 -16.99
N ALA A 292 1.84 -17.29 -15.91
CA ALA A 292 1.06 -18.52 -15.89
C ALA A 292 -0.43 -18.27 -16.19
N LYS A 293 -1.10 -19.28 -16.76
CA LYS A 293 -2.55 -19.24 -17.00
C LYS A 293 -3.32 -19.16 -15.67
N PRO A 294 -4.42 -18.40 -15.60
CA PRO A 294 -5.32 -18.41 -14.45
C PRO A 294 -5.84 -19.83 -14.12
N LEU A 295 -6.13 -20.05 -12.85
CA LEU A 295 -6.76 -21.28 -12.35
C LEU A 295 -8.25 -21.33 -12.70
N SER A 296 -8.87 -22.50 -12.59
CA SER A 296 -10.28 -22.68 -12.98
C SER A 296 -11.21 -22.09 -11.93
N PRO A 297 -12.10 -21.13 -12.29
CA PRO A 297 -13.02 -20.55 -11.32
C PRO A 297 -14.12 -21.54 -10.84
N SER A 298 -14.22 -22.72 -11.46
CA SER A 298 -15.22 -23.73 -11.12
C SER A 298 -14.92 -24.41 -9.79
N GLY A 299 -15.94 -24.60 -8.95
CA GLY A 299 -15.80 -25.28 -7.65
C GLY A 299 -15.43 -24.36 -6.48
N VAL A 300 -15.37 -23.04 -6.71
CA VAL A 300 -15.28 -22.02 -5.65
C VAL A 300 -16.65 -21.37 -5.47
N ASP A 301 -17.09 -21.22 -4.22
CA ASP A 301 -18.28 -20.44 -3.88
C ASP A 301 -17.95 -18.93 -3.88
N TRP A 302 -17.99 -18.32 -5.07
CA TRP A 302 -17.66 -16.90 -5.25
C TRP A 302 -18.62 -15.96 -4.54
N LYS A 303 -19.87 -16.38 -4.30
CA LYS A 303 -20.82 -15.60 -3.52
C LYS A 303 -20.37 -15.51 -2.07
N GLU A 304 -19.95 -16.63 -1.48
CA GLU A 304 -19.42 -16.62 -0.12
C GLU A 304 -18.07 -15.90 -0.03
N VAL A 305 -17.19 -15.99 -1.05
CA VAL A 305 -15.95 -15.20 -1.12
C VAL A 305 -16.25 -13.69 -1.12
N THR A 306 -17.16 -13.22 -1.97
CA THR A 306 -17.56 -11.80 -2.01
C THR A 306 -18.10 -11.33 -0.66
N LYS A 307 -18.97 -12.13 -0.04
CA LYS A 307 -19.50 -11.84 1.30
C LYS A 307 -18.40 -11.82 2.36
N SER A 308 -17.39 -12.71 2.27
CA SER A 308 -16.23 -12.69 3.16
C SER A 308 -15.44 -11.39 3.02
N PHE A 309 -15.27 -10.88 1.79
CA PHE A 309 -14.63 -9.58 1.56
C PHE A 309 -15.39 -8.45 2.22
N GLU A 310 -16.70 -8.34 1.99
CA GLU A 310 -17.55 -7.27 2.55
C GLU A 310 -17.45 -7.22 4.08
N LEU A 311 -17.56 -8.37 4.75
CA LEU A 311 -17.48 -8.44 6.21
C LEU A 311 -16.09 -8.16 6.74
N GLY A 312 -15.05 -8.67 6.08
CA GLY A 312 -13.67 -8.41 6.50
C GLY A 312 -13.27 -6.94 6.29
N GLU A 313 -13.75 -6.30 5.23
CA GLU A 313 -13.59 -4.86 5.00
C GLU A 313 -14.30 -4.04 6.08
N GLN A 314 -15.54 -4.37 6.40
CA GLN A 314 -16.26 -3.73 7.50
C GLN A 314 -15.48 -3.86 8.82
N TRP A 315 -15.00 -5.07 9.13
CA TRP A 315 -14.22 -5.33 10.35
C TRP A 315 -12.92 -4.52 10.36
N MET A 316 -12.18 -4.48 9.24
CA MET A 316 -10.91 -3.74 9.14
C MET A 316 -11.10 -2.23 9.26
N ASN A 317 -12.22 -1.68 8.78
CA ASN A 317 -12.52 -0.25 8.90
C ASN A 317 -12.79 0.18 10.36
N GLU A 318 -13.24 -0.74 11.20
CA GLU A 318 -13.50 -0.49 12.63
C GLU A 318 -12.29 -0.84 13.52
N ALA A 319 -11.33 -1.61 12.99
CA ALA A 319 -10.19 -2.12 13.75
C ALA A 319 -9.17 -1.02 14.08
N PRO A 320 -8.78 -0.84 15.36
CA PRO A 320 -7.79 0.16 15.71
C PRO A 320 -6.39 -0.27 15.27
N PHE A 321 -5.66 0.64 14.63
CA PHE A 321 -4.30 0.41 14.13
C PHE A 321 -3.34 -0.21 15.17
N ASN A 322 -3.37 0.30 16.42
CA ASN A 322 -2.47 -0.11 17.49
C ASN A 322 -2.84 -1.46 18.18
N SER A 323 -3.79 -2.23 17.64
CA SER A 323 -4.19 -3.51 18.24
C SER A 323 -3.45 -4.73 17.71
N ALA A 324 -2.31 -4.54 17.04
CA ALA A 324 -1.45 -5.60 16.50
C ALA A 324 -1.00 -6.64 17.55
N GLY A 325 -0.84 -6.22 18.82
CA GLY A 325 -0.34 -7.09 19.88
C GLY A 325 1.12 -7.50 19.65
N ALA A 326 1.38 -8.80 19.54
CA ALA A 326 2.71 -9.35 19.25
C ALA A 326 3.04 -9.26 17.74
N PHE A 327 4.32 -9.17 17.39
CA PHE A 327 4.82 -9.15 16.01
C PHE A 327 4.34 -7.94 15.16
N PRO A 328 4.50 -6.68 15.63
CA PRO A 328 3.98 -5.49 14.95
C PRO A 328 4.56 -5.28 13.55
N PHE A 329 5.82 -5.62 13.28
CA PHE A 329 6.41 -5.42 11.95
C PHE A 329 5.84 -6.39 10.92
N TYR A 330 5.57 -7.63 11.34
CA TYR A 330 4.83 -8.58 10.53
C TYR A 330 3.41 -8.11 10.25
N TYR A 331 2.73 -7.55 11.26
CA TYR A 331 1.41 -6.94 11.08
C TYR A 331 1.44 -5.82 10.03
N LEU A 332 2.37 -4.87 10.14
CA LEU A 332 2.48 -3.77 9.18
C LEU A 332 2.62 -4.31 7.75
N TYR A 333 3.45 -5.32 7.53
CA TYR A 333 3.59 -5.90 6.20
C TYR A 333 2.36 -6.68 5.73
N ALA A 334 1.61 -7.32 6.63
CA ALA A 334 0.31 -7.92 6.30
C ALA A 334 -0.74 -6.86 5.95
N LEU A 335 -0.74 -5.73 6.64
CA LEU A 335 -1.62 -4.58 6.41
C LEU A 335 -1.34 -3.93 5.04
N GLU A 336 -0.07 -3.66 4.73
CA GLU A 336 0.35 -3.14 3.42
C GLU A 336 -0.11 -4.05 2.28
N ARG A 337 -0.02 -5.37 2.49
CA ARG A 337 -0.46 -6.35 1.51
C ARG A 337 -1.97 -6.32 1.31
N TYR A 338 -2.74 -6.35 2.40
CA TYR A 338 -4.19 -6.25 2.35
C TYR A 338 -4.63 -5.02 1.54
N HIS A 339 -4.11 -3.84 1.90
CA HIS A 339 -4.44 -2.61 1.17
C HIS A 339 -4.00 -2.66 -0.30
N SER A 340 -2.82 -3.21 -0.60
CA SER A 340 -2.34 -3.29 -1.98
C SER A 340 -3.21 -4.19 -2.87
N PHE A 341 -3.70 -5.33 -2.35
CA PHE A 341 -4.66 -6.17 -3.08
C PHE A 341 -6.05 -5.53 -3.15
N ASN A 342 -6.45 -4.79 -2.11
CA ASN A 342 -7.71 -4.06 -2.12
C ASN A 342 -7.71 -2.96 -3.19
N GLU A 343 -6.62 -2.19 -3.31
CA GLU A 343 -6.42 -1.18 -4.36
C GLU A 343 -6.46 -1.82 -5.76
N LEU A 344 -5.86 -2.99 -5.94
CA LEU A 344 -5.93 -3.72 -7.20
C LEU A 344 -7.36 -4.19 -7.52
N ARG A 345 -8.13 -4.61 -6.50
CA ARG A 345 -9.51 -5.08 -6.62
C ARG A 345 -10.48 -3.96 -6.96
N SER A 346 -10.40 -2.83 -6.25
CA SER A 346 -11.28 -1.68 -6.43
C SER A 346 -10.90 -0.84 -7.65
N GLY A 347 -9.61 -0.85 -8.02
CA GLY A 347 -9.06 0.11 -8.98
C GLY A 347 -8.84 1.50 -8.39
N GLU A 348 -9.15 1.68 -7.10
CA GLU A 348 -9.00 2.94 -6.37
C GLU A 348 -7.74 2.88 -5.50
N SER A 349 -6.91 3.91 -5.57
CA SER A 349 -5.76 4.08 -4.69
C SER A 349 -5.79 5.48 -4.10
N GLU A 350 -5.76 5.56 -2.78
CA GLU A 350 -5.50 6.81 -2.10
C GLU A 350 -4.00 7.10 -2.15
N LEU A 351 -3.62 8.37 -2.42
CA LEU A 351 -2.22 8.77 -2.48
C LEU A 351 -1.57 8.69 -1.10
N GLU A 352 -2.30 9.12 -0.06
CA GLU A 352 -1.81 9.29 1.31
C GLU A 352 -2.76 8.59 2.29
N PRO A 353 -2.82 7.26 2.27
CA PRO A 353 -3.78 6.58 3.12
C PRO A 353 -3.32 6.63 4.59
N GLU A 354 -4.26 6.92 5.49
CA GLU A 354 -3.99 7.10 6.93
C GLU A 354 -3.24 5.91 7.56
N TRP A 355 -3.58 4.68 7.15
CA TRP A 355 -2.92 3.47 7.65
C TRP A 355 -1.41 3.44 7.35
N TYR A 356 -0.99 4.01 6.23
CA TYR A 356 0.41 4.03 5.83
C TYR A 356 1.17 5.06 6.66
N GLU A 357 0.61 6.26 6.83
CA GLU A 357 1.19 7.31 7.68
C GLU A 357 1.37 6.84 9.12
N GLN A 358 0.32 6.23 9.71
CA GLN A 358 0.36 5.64 11.04
C GLN A 358 1.46 4.57 11.17
N GLY A 359 1.67 3.76 10.13
CA GLY A 359 2.75 2.78 10.10
C GLY A 359 4.14 3.40 9.98
N VAL A 360 4.32 4.46 9.20
CA VAL A 360 5.61 5.15 9.15
C VAL A 360 5.92 5.82 10.49
N ASP A 361 4.95 6.50 11.10
CA ASP A 361 5.09 7.10 12.42
C ASP A 361 5.46 6.07 13.48
N TYR A 362 4.79 4.91 13.47
CA TYR A 362 5.12 3.79 14.35
C TYR A 362 6.54 3.28 14.10
N LEU A 363 6.95 3.09 12.84
CA LEU A 363 8.28 2.60 12.50
C LEU A 363 9.37 3.58 12.93
N GLU A 364 9.20 4.88 12.69
CA GLU A 364 10.17 5.89 13.12
C GLU A 364 10.31 5.91 14.64
N GLY A 365 9.20 5.85 15.38
CA GLY A 365 9.19 5.84 16.84
C GLY A 365 9.67 4.54 17.49
N SER A 366 9.77 3.43 16.75
CA SER A 366 10.08 2.09 17.28
C SER A 366 11.46 1.55 16.92
N GLN A 367 12.31 2.35 16.27
CA GLN A 367 13.70 1.98 15.97
C GLN A 367 14.50 1.72 17.26
N ILE A 368 15.18 0.58 17.35
CA ILE A 368 16.14 0.33 18.44
C ILE A 368 17.48 1.06 18.19
N LYS A 369 17.78 1.33 16.92
CA LYS A 369 18.81 2.24 16.41
C LYS A 369 18.46 2.56 14.95
N PRO A 370 19.09 3.58 14.32
CA PRO A 370 18.71 4.00 12.97
C PRO A 370 18.69 2.81 11.99
N GLY A 371 17.52 2.51 11.44
CA GLY A 371 17.31 1.44 10.48
C GLY A 371 17.24 0.02 11.06
N GLN A 372 17.10 -0.17 12.38
CA GLN A 372 16.94 -1.49 12.97
C GLN A 372 15.70 -1.57 13.87
N TRP A 373 14.96 -2.67 13.73
CA TRP A 373 13.78 -3.01 14.51
C TRP A 373 13.90 -4.43 15.08
N ASN A 374 13.28 -4.68 16.23
CA ASN A 374 13.26 -5.99 16.89
C ASN A 374 12.12 -6.08 17.91
N ASN A 375 11.03 -6.75 17.56
CA ASN A 375 9.87 -6.96 18.42
C ASN A 375 9.07 -8.20 17.98
N GLY A 376 9.68 -9.38 18.09
CA GLY A 376 8.96 -10.66 18.01
C GLY A 376 9.53 -11.65 17.00
N CYS A 377 9.90 -11.22 15.79
CA CYS A 377 10.49 -12.10 14.79
C CYS A 377 12.03 -12.07 14.77
N GLY A 378 12.64 -11.28 15.64
CA GLY A 378 14.09 -11.13 15.70
C GLY A 378 14.60 -10.08 14.73
N ALA A 379 15.77 -9.50 15.03
CA ALA A 379 16.16 -8.23 14.44
C ALA A 379 16.29 -8.23 12.91
N PRO A 380 16.84 -9.27 12.24
CA PRO A 380 16.90 -9.29 10.79
C PRO A 380 15.53 -9.36 10.13
N ALA A 381 14.63 -10.19 10.66
CA ALA A 381 13.29 -10.37 10.08
C ALA A 381 12.41 -9.13 10.32
N ASP A 382 12.40 -8.61 11.55
CA ASP A 382 11.63 -7.41 11.91
C ASP A 382 12.09 -6.18 11.11
N THR A 383 13.40 -6.02 10.93
CA THR A 383 13.96 -4.95 10.08
C THR A 383 13.56 -5.13 8.62
N ALA A 384 13.57 -6.36 8.10
CA ALA A 384 13.18 -6.62 6.73
C ALA A 384 11.68 -6.39 6.49
N PHE A 385 10.80 -6.76 7.43
CA PHE A 385 9.37 -6.43 7.36
C PHE A 385 9.13 -4.93 7.36
N ALA A 386 9.80 -4.18 8.25
CA ALA A 386 9.71 -2.72 8.29
C ALA A 386 10.11 -2.08 6.95
N VAL A 387 11.23 -2.52 6.36
CA VAL A 387 11.70 -2.02 5.06
C VAL A 387 10.71 -2.35 3.94
N LEU A 388 10.17 -3.57 3.90
CA LEU A 388 9.17 -3.98 2.90
C LEU A 388 7.87 -3.16 2.99
N PHE A 389 7.41 -2.88 4.22
CA PHE A 389 6.27 -1.99 4.47
C PHE A 389 6.54 -0.57 3.96
N LEU A 390 7.66 0.04 4.38
CA LEU A 390 8.03 1.41 3.99
C LEU A 390 8.09 1.55 2.47
N MET A 391 8.58 0.53 1.76
CA MET A 391 8.65 0.56 0.30
C MET A 391 7.32 0.30 -0.42
N ARG A 392 6.25 -0.06 0.29
CA ARG A 392 5.02 -0.63 -0.28
C ARG A 392 5.33 -1.78 -1.26
N ALA A 393 6.09 -2.75 -0.76
CA ALA A 393 6.69 -3.78 -1.61
C ALA A 393 5.66 -4.67 -2.33
N THR A 394 4.49 -4.93 -1.75
CA THR A 394 3.42 -5.70 -2.40
C THR A 394 2.81 -4.87 -3.53
N GLN A 395 2.49 -3.61 -3.29
CA GLN A 395 1.96 -2.70 -4.30
C GLN A 395 2.88 -2.66 -5.54
N LYS A 396 4.19 -2.46 -5.31
CA LYS A 396 5.21 -2.49 -6.37
C LYS A 396 5.24 -3.81 -7.14
N SER A 397 5.07 -4.95 -6.45
CA SER A 397 4.98 -6.26 -7.11
C SER A 397 3.76 -6.34 -8.02
N LEU A 398 2.58 -5.91 -7.55
CA LEU A 398 1.32 -5.99 -8.26
C LEU A 398 1.33 -5.13 -9.53
N GLN A 399 1.93 -3.94 -9.46
CA GLN A 399 2.09 -3.01 -10.58
C GLN A 399 3.14 -3.45 -11.62
N GLY A 400 3.88 -4.53 -11.35
CA GLY A 400 4.69 -5.22 -12.36
C GLY A 400 6.14 -4.78 -12.48
N GLY A 401 6.79 -4.36 -11.39
CA GLY A 401 8.23 -4.09 -11.40
C GLY A 401 8.64 -2.95 -12.33
N ILE A 402 7.70 -2.08 -12.67
CA ILE A 402 7.96 -0.81 -13.32
C ILE A 402 8.63 0.07 -12.25
N GLY A 403 9.78 0.68 -12.58
CA GLY A 403 10.69 1.31 -11.64
C GLY A 403 10.06 2.42 -10.78
N GLU A 404 10.81 2.87 -9.77
CA GLU A 404 10.47 4.04 -8.94
C GLU A 404 9.94 5.19 -9.80
N GLY A 405 8.63 5.44 -9.76
CA GLY A 405 7.97 6.50 -10.52
C GLY A 405 6.77 6.06 -11.37
N ALA A 406 6.52 4.76 -11.53
CA ALA A 406 5.42 4.28 -12.35
C ALA A 406 4.21 3.80 -11.54
N LEU A 407 3.15 4.62 -11.62
CA LEU A 407 1.73 4.28 -11.52
C LEU A 407 1.08 4.25 -10.13
N VAL A 408 0.42 5.36 -9.83
CA VAL A 408 -0.94 5.35 -9.26
C VAL A 408 -1.88 4.81 -10.34
N SER A 409 -2.66 3.79 -9.99
CA SER A 409 -3.63 3.09 -10.85
C SER A 409 -4.66 4.06 -11.46
N GLY A 410 -4.96 3.95 -12.76
CA GLY A 410 -6.17 4.59 -13.32
C GLY A 410 -6.13 5.24 -14.71
N ARG A 411 -5.09 5.10 -15.53
CA ARG A 411 -5.02 5.81 -16.84
C ARG A 411 -4.76 4.85 -17.99
N GLY A 412 -5.77 4.70 -18.86
CA GLY A 412 -5.84 3.70 -19.93
C GLY A 412 -4.77 3.81 -21.02
N LEU A 413 -4.77 2.82 -21.91
CA LEU A 413 -3.76 2.64 -22.96
C LEU A 413 -3.76 3.77 -24.02
N PRO A 414 -2.60 4.17 -24.55
CA PRO A 414 -2.49 5.14 -25.65
C PRO A 414 -3.21 4.68 -26.92
N LYS A 415 -3.79 5.63 -27.67
CA LYS A 415 -4.58 5.35 -28.88
C LYS A 415 -3.75 4.96 -30.11
N ASN A 416 -2.46 5.29 -30.14
CA ASN A 416 -1.57 4.97 -31.27
C ASN A 416 -0.44 4.02 -30.84
N LEU A 417 -0.44 2.81 -31.42
CA LEU A 417 0.48 1.71 -31.15
C LEU A 417 1.59 1.59 -32.22
N SER A 418 1.74 2.58 -33.09
CA SER A 418 2.67 2.55 -34.23
C SER A 418 4.15 2.56 -33.83
N SER A 419 4.48 3.09 -32.65
CA SER A 419 5.81 3.04 -32.02
C SER A 419 5.97 1.89 -31.02
N ALA A 420 4.94 1.06 -30.84
CA ALA A 420 4.96 0.02 -29.84
C ALA A 420 5.84 -1.15 -30.30
N THR A 421 6.85 -1.49 -29.50
CA THR A 421 7.70 -2.65 -29.75
C THR A 421 7.25 -3.83 -28.91
N LEU A 422 7.17 -5.00 -29.55
CA LEU A 422 6.79 -6.25 -28.89
C LEU A 422 8.03 -6.87 -28.24
N LYS A 423 8.25 -6.61 -26.94
CA LYS A 423 9.26 -7.33 -26.14
C LYS A 423 8.55 -8.28 -25.18
N ARG A 424 8.86 -9.58 -25.25
CA ARG A 424 8.33 -10.62 -24.35
C ARG A 424 6.79 -10.72 -24.34
N GLY A 425 6.14 -10.49 -25.48
CA GLY A 425 4.68 -10.60 -25.62
C GLY A 425 3.88 -9.43 -25.05
N GLN A 426 4.56 -8.36 -24.60
CA GLN A 426 3.94 -7.09 -24.21
C GLN A 426 4.14 -6.05 -25.31
N VAL A 427 3.11 -5.24 -25.53
CA VAL A 427 3.14 -4.05 -26.39
C VAL A 427 3.72 -2.92 -25.54
N VAL A 428 5.02 -2.66 -25.67
CA VAL A 428 5.72 -1.63 -24.90
C VAL A 428 5.85 -0.39 -25.79
N VAL A 429 5.23 0.71 -25.38
CA VAL A 429 5.58 2.04 -25.90
C VAL A 429 6.70 2.55 -25.00
N GLU A 430 7.96 2.30 -25.38
CA GLU A 430 9.12 2.94 -24.75
C GLU A 430 9.00 4.44 -25.08
N MET A 431 8.42 5.24 -24.18
CA MET A 431 8.65 6.67 -24.19
C MET A 431 9.93 6.92 -23.41
N ASP A 432 10.97 7.36 -24.12
CA ASP A 432 12.11 7.99 -23.47
C ASP A 432 11.61 9.16 -22.62
N VAL A 433 12.21 9.33 -21.45
CA VAL A 433 11.90 10.43 -20.55
C VAL A 433 12.05 11.76 -21.29
N VAL A 434 10.97 12.54 -21.35
CA VAL A 434 10.90 13.79 -22.10
C VAL A 434 11.13 14.96 -21.16
N GLY A 435 12.20 15.73 -21.40
CA GLY A 435 12.41 17.00 -20.70
C GLY A 435 11.48 18.10 -21.22
N VAL A 436 11.28 19.17 -20.46
CA VAL A 436 10.45 20.31 -20.92
C VAL A 436 10.98 20.95 -22.21
N ALA A 437 12.30 20.99 -22.42
CA ALA A 437 12.90 21.45 -23.66
C ALA A 437 12.53 20.55 -24.85
N ASP A 438 12.51 19.22 -24.64
CA ASP A 438 12.12 18.26 -25.67
C ASP A 438 10.63 18.34 -25.96
N PHE A 439 9.78 18.54 -24.94
CA PHE A 439 8.36 18.82 -25.12
C PHE A 439 8.10 20.07 -25.97
N LEU A 440 8.77 21.18 -25.65
CA LEU A 440 8.67 22.41 -26.45
C LEU A 440 9.17 22.18 -27.89
N SER A 441 10.23 21.39 -28.07
CA SER A 441 10.71 21.02 -29.41
C SER A 441 9.70 20.15 -30.17
N MET A 442 9.03 19.21 -29.52
CA MET A 442 7.96 18.39 -30.11
C MET A 442 6.78 19.24 -30.56
N MET A 443 6.43 20.28 -29.80
CA MET A 443 5.42 21.27 -30.20
C MET A 443 5.83 22.06 -31.44
N GLU A 444 7.07 22.57 -31.47
CA GLU A 444 7.60 23.32 -32.63
C GLU A 444 7.66 22.46 -33.89
N LYS A 445 7.91 21.15 -33.74
CA LYS A 445 7.99 20.18 -34.85
C LYS A 445 6.64 19.59 -35.27
N GLY A 446 5.56 19.88 -34.54
CA GLY A 446 4.22 19.35 -34.84
C GLY A 446 4.06 17.85 -34.59
N GLU A 447 4.77 17.28 -33.61
CA GLU A 447 4.74 15.84 -33.28
C GLU A 447 3.49 15.45 -32.47
N ALA A 448 2.29 15.64 -33.04
CA ALA A 448 1.00 15.49 -32.36
C ALA A 448 0.82 14.13 -31.63
N ASP A 449 1.20 13.01 -32.26
CA ASP A 449 1.08 11.68 -31.66
C ASP A 449 1.91 11.51 -30.38
N ARG A 450 3.10 12.12 -30.32
CA ARG A 450 3.97 12.05 -29.14
C ARG A 450 3.50 12.98 -28.03
N LEU A 451 2.95 14.14 -28.39
CA LEU A 451 2.33 15.07 -27.44
C LEU A 451 1.09 14.44 -26.81
N ASP A 452 0.29 13.72 -27.59
CA ASP A 452 -0.87 12.98 -27.08
C ASP A 452 -0.47 11.83 -26.15
N ALA A 453 0.62 11.13 -26.48
CA ALA A 453 1.18 10.10 -25.61
C ALA A 453 1.71 10.68 -24.28
N LEU A 454 2.39 11.83 -24.33
CA LEU A 454 2.87 12.54 -23.13
C LEU A 454 1.73 13.11 -22.28
N ALA A 455 0.64 13.55 -22.91
CA ALA A 455 -0.56 13.97 -22.22
C ALA A 455 -1.28 12.79 -21.54
N ALA A 456 -1.23 11.60 -22.15
CA ALA A 456 -1.76 10.36 -21.58
C ALA A 456 -0.90 9.81 -20.43
N ASP A 457 0.42 9.97 -20.50
CA ASP A 457 1.38 9.55 -19.46
C ASP A 457 2.16 10.73 -18.85
N PRO A 458 1.66 11.33 -17.75
CA PRO A 458 2.36 12.41 -17.05
C PRO A 458 3.68 12.01 -16.40
N SER A 459 3.98 10.73 -16.23
CA SER A 459 5.25 10.27 -15.63
C SER A 459 6.43 10.35 -16.61
N ALA A 460 6.14 10.43 -17.91
CA ALA A 460 7.16 10.62 -18.94
C ALA A 460 7.71 12.06 -19.00
N LEU A 461 7.10 13.01 -18.28
CA LEU A 461 7.58 14.40 -18.22
C LEU A 461 8.50 14.61 -17.00
N LEU A 462 9.82 14.72 -17.24
CA LEU A 462 10.74 15.18 -16.20
C LEU A 462 10.81 16.71 -16.20
N VAL A 463 10.33 17.30 -15.11
CA VAL A 463 10.41 18.74 -14.90
C VAL A 463 11.63 19.04 -14.04
N GLY A 464 12.74 19.33 -14.71
CA GLY A 464 13.94 19.89 -14.08
C GLY A 464 13.79 21.39 -13.81
N LYS A 465 14.90 22.05 -13.47
CA LYS A 465 14.93 23.53 -13.42
C LYS A 465 14.66 24.09 -14.82
N LEU A 466 13.66 24.96 -14.93
CA LEU A 466 13.36 25.66 -16.18
C LEU A 466 14.09 26.99 -16.27
N SER A 467 14.46 27.36 -17.50
CA SER A 467 14.81 28.74 -17.78
C SER A 467 13.54 29.62 -17.72
N SER A 468 13.70 30.91 -17.44
CA SER A 468 12.59 31.86 -17.47
C SER A 468 11.90 31.91 -18.84
N ALA A 469 12.64 31.63 -19.93
CA ALA A 469 12.10 31.57 -21.28
C ALA A 469 11.18 30.35 -21.49
N ASP A 470 11.57 29.18 -20.98
CA ASP A 470 10.76 27.96 -21.08
C ASP A 470 9.49 28.09 -20.23
N ALA A 471 9.59 28.68 -19.04
CA ALA A 471 8.44 28.95 -18.17
C ALA A 471 7.44 29.92 -18.81
N ALA A 472 7.93 30.96 -19.49
CA ALA A 472 7.08 31.88 -20.25
C ALA A 472 6.39 31.18 -21.42
N ARG A 473 7.12 30.31 -22.15
CA ARG A 473 6.54 29.49 -23.24
C ARG A 473 5.47 28.56 -22.72
N LEU A 474 5.71 27.81 -21.64
CA LEU A 474 4.69 26.94 -21.04
C LEU A 474 3.45 27.72 -20.59
N SER A 475 3.64 28.92 -20.04
CA SER A 475 2.53 29.79 -19.66
C SER A 475 1.69 30.22 -20.86
N GLN A 476 2.32 30.47 -22.02
CA GLN A 476 1.64 30.74 -23.28
C GLN A 476 0.92 29.48 -23.81
N VAL A 477 1.55 28.31 -23.73
CA VAL A 477 0.95 27.03 -24.13
C VAL A 477 -0.30 26.74 -23.30
N LEU A 478 -0.26 26.93 -21.98
CA LEU A 478 -1.45 26.77 -21.13
C LEU A 478 -2.59 27.73 -21.51
N ARG A 479 -2.29 28.90 -22.09
CA ARG A 479 -3.32 29.87 -22.49
C ARG A 479 -3.95 29.55 -23.84
N ALA A 480 -3.16 29.12 -24.82
CA ALA A 480 -3.57 29.10 -26.23
C ALA A 480 -3.28 27.78 -26.97
N GLY A 481 -2.67 26.79 -26.31
CA GLY A 481 -2.35 25.51 -26.92
C GLY A 481 -3.58 24.61 -27.10
N GLU A 482 -3.39 23.48 -27.78
CA GLU A 482 -4.40 22.42 -27.91
C GLU A 482 -4.66 21.73 -26.55
N PRO A 483 -5.82 21.08 -26.32
CA PRO A 483 -6.20 20.55 -25.00
C PRO A 483 -5.12 19.69 -24.33
N ASN A 484 -4.48 18.79 -25.07
CA ASN A 484 -3.40 17.94 -24.55
C ASN A 484 -2.10 18.72 -24.28
N GLN A 485 -1.81 19.76 -25.06
CA GLN A 485 -0.66 20.64 -24.83
C GLN A 485 -0.88 21.50 -23.57
N ARG A 486 -2.10 22.05 -23.38
CA ARG A 486 -2.47 22.79 -22.18
C ARG A 486 -2.37 21.91 -20.94
N LEU A 487 -2.80 20.65 -21.05
CA LEU A 487 -2.69 19.66 -19.97
C LEU A 487 -1.23 19.43 -19.55
N VAL A 488 -0.33 19.21 -20.52
CA VAL A 488 1.10 19.01 -20.23
C VAL A 488 1.71 20.29 -19.65
N ALA A 489 1.37 21.46 -20.18
CA ALA A 489 1.84 22.74 -19.65
C ALA A 489 1.38 23.02 -18.22
N ALA A 490 0.12 22.73 -17.88
CA ALA A 490 -0.41 22.87 -16.52
C ALA A 490 0.37 21.99 -15.52
N ARG A 491 0.62 20.73 -15.88
CA ARG A 491 1.40 19.79 -15.05
C ARG A 491 2.84 20.26 -14.86
N ALA A 492 3.48 20.69 -15.96
CA ALA A 492 4.84 21.20 -15.93
C ALA A 492 4.97 22.39 -14.96
N LEU A 493 4.11 23.40 -15.13
CA LEU A 493 4.11 24.60 -14.30
C LEU A 493 3.80 24.30 -12.83
N GLY A 494 2.83 23.42 -12.57
CA GLY A 494 2.46 23.01 -11.20
C GLY A 494 3.57 22.28 -10.44
N SER A 495 4.31 21.40 -11.13
CA SER A 495 5.39 20.60 -10.52
C SER A 495 6.60 21.42 -10.06
N LEU A 496 6.78 22.63 -10.59
CA LEU A 496 7.85 23.54 -10.20
C LEU A 496 7.64 24.12 -8.80
N GLY A 497 6.39 24.18 -8.34
CA GLY A 497 6.04 24.71 -7.02
C GLY A 497 6.36 26.19 -6.82
N ASP A 498 6.53 26.96 -7.90
CA ASP A 498 6.82 28.40 -7.85
C ASP A 498 5.53 29.22 -7.75
N LEU A 499 5.48 30.13 -6.78
CA LEU A 499 4.35 31.03 -6.54
C LEU A 499 4.03 31.91 -7.75
N ASP A 500 5.03 32.25 -8.57
CA ASP A 500 4.85 33.13 -9.71
C ASP A 500 4.00 32.47 -10.83
N PHE A 501 3.84 31.14 -10.80
CA PHE A 501 2.95 30.42 -11.73
C PHE A 501 1.50 30.31 -11.24
N ALA A 502 1.19 30.73 -10.01
CA ALA A 502 -0.17 30.65 -9.50
C ALA A 502 -1.21 31.39 -10.37
N PRO A 503 -0.96 32.60 -10.92
CA PRO A 503 -1.92 33.27 -11.80
C PRO A 503 -2.24 32.50 -13.09
N VAL A 504 -1.24 31.87 -13.71
CA VAL A 504 -1.47 31.11 -14.96
C VAL A 504 -2.15 29.76 -14.69
N LEU A 505 -1.92 29.15 -13.52
CA LEU A 505 -2.68 27.97 -13.10
C LEU A 505 -4.12 28.34 -12.70
N MET A 506 -4.37 29.52 -12.12
CA MET A 506 -5.74 30.04 -11.94
C MET A 506 -6.45 30.24 -13.28
N TYR A 507 -5.74 30.65 -14.33
CA TYR A 507 -6.29 30.67 -15.68
C TYR A 507 -6.64 29.24 -16.14
N GLY A 508 -5.72 28.28 -15.99
CA GLY A 508 -5.96 26.89 -16.35
C GLY A 508 -7.10 26.21 -15.57
N LEU A 509 -7.43 26.69 -14.37
CA LEU A 509 -8.61 26.24 -13.62
C LEU A 509 -9.92 26.57 -14.36
N THR A 510 -9.92 27.55 -15.25
CA THR A 510 -11.09 27.93 -16.07
C THR A 510 -11.18 27.19 -17.40
N ASP A 511 -10.26 26.26 -17.68
CA ASP A 511 -10.20 25.55 -18.95
C ASP A 511 -11.48 24.75 -19.23
N PRO A 512 -11.96 24.71 -20.48
CA PRO A 512 -13.11 23.87 -20.86
C PRO A 512 -12.80 22.37 -20.80
N ASP A 513 -11.54 21.95 -20.86
CA ASP A 513 -11.14 20.56 -20.64
C ASP A 513 -10.96 20.29 -19.14
N PRO A 514 -11.78 19.42 -18.52
CA PRO A 514 -11.73 19.18 -17.09
C PRO A 514 -10.38 18.61 -16.63
N ARG A 515 -9.65 17.93 -17.53
CA ARG A 515 -8.31 17.40 -17.21
C ARG A 515 -7.30 18.52 -16.98
N VAL A 516 -7.40 19.60 -17.74
CA VAL A 516 -6.54 20.78 -17.58
C VAL A 516 -6.90 21.51 -16.29
N ALA A 517 -8.20 21.70 -16.04
CA ALA A 517 -8.67 22.32 -14.80
C ALA A 517 -8.19 21.56 -13.54
N LEU A 518 -8.29 20.23 -13.54
CA LEU A 518 -7.77 19.39 -12.46
C LEU A 518 -6.25 19.47 -12.31
N ALA A 519 -5.51 19.41 -13.42
CA ALA A 519 -4.05 19.56 -13.38
C ALA A 519 -3.63 20.94 -12.83
N SER A 520 -4.34 22.00 -13.19
CA SER A 520 -4.11 23.35 -12.66
C SER A 520 -4.49 23.48 -11.19
N ARG A 521 -5.61 22.88 -10.78
CA ARG A 521 -6.01 22.77 -9.37
C ARG A 521 -4.92 22.09 -8.54
N ASP A 522 -4.42 20.95 -9.00
CA ASP A 522 -3.40 20.18 -8.30
C ASP A 522 -2.07 20.94 -8.23
N GLY A 523 -1.72 21.67 -9.30
CA GLY A 523 -0.59 22.62 -9.30
C GLY A 523 -0.75 23.73 -8.26
N LEU A 524 -1.94 24.35 -8.14
CA LEU A 524 -2.23 25.36 -7.13
C LEU A 524 -2.15 24.79 -5.71
N ARG A 525 -2.66 23.57 -5.49
CA ARG A 525 -2.55 22.84 -4.22
C ARG A 525 -1.09 22.63 -3.84
N ALA A 526 -0.25 22.24 -4.80
CA ALA A 526 1.18 22.04 -4.60
C ALA A 526 1.90 23.36 -4.23
N ILE A 527 1.72 24.42 -5.03
CA ILE A 527 2.32 25.74 -4.79
C ILE A 527 1.90 26.30 -3.43
N ALA A 528 0.60 26.22 -3.13
CA ALA A 528 0.06 26.75 -1.88
C ALA A 528 0.36 25.87 -0.66
N ARG A 529 0.88 24.65 -0.87
CA ARG A 529 1.01 23.61 0.15
C ARG A 529 -0.31 23.36 0.87
N ARG A 530 -1.41 23.32 0.10
CA ARG A 530 -2.78 23.10 0.58
C ARG A 530 -3.37 21.89 -0.14
N PRO A 531 -3.17 20.67 0.37
CA PRO A 531 -3.51 19.43 -0.34
C PRO A 531 -5.01 19.28 -0.63
N ARG A 532 -5.89 19.78 0.25
CA ARG A 532 -7.35 19.78 0.02
C ARG A 532 -7.84 20.96 -0.83
N GLY A 533 -6.96 21.89 -1.19
CA GLY A 533 -7.31 23.14 -1.86
C GLY A 533 -8.41 23.89 -1.12
N PHE A 534 -9.45 24.28 -1.84
CA PHE A 534 -10.64 24.94 -1.32
C PHE A 534 -11.94 24.18 -1.67
N GLY A 535 -11.83 22.86 -1.87
CA GLY A 535 -12.98 21.96 -1.90
C GLY A 535 -13.57 21.65 -3.28
N MET A 536 -12.84 21.88 -4.39
CA MET A 536 -13.28 21.36 -5.71
C MET A 536 -13.02 19.85 -5.79
N PRO A 537 -14.07 19.01 -5.94
CA PRO A 537 -13.92 17.56 -6.13
C PRO A 537 -13.40 17.23 -7.54
N ASP A 538 -13.10 15.96 -7.80
CA ASP A 538 -12.67 15.50 -9.13
C ASP A 538 -13.82 15.52 -10.16
N GLU A 539 -15.02 15.16 -9.71
CA GLU A 539 -16.27 15.36 -10.45
C GLU A 539 -16.90 16.71 -10.07
N PHE A 540 -16.34 17.80 -10.60
CA PHE A 540 -16.79 19.15 -10.30
C PHE A 540 -17.85 19.66 -11.28
N ASN A 541 -18.69 20.57 -10.80
CA ASN A 541 -19.50 21.44 -11.65
C ASN A 541 -18.92 22.87 -11.73
N ASP A 542 -19.49 23.70 -12.60
CA ASP A 542 -19.01 25.06 -12.83
C ASP A 542 -19.07 25.95 -11.58
N ASP A 543 -20.11 25.81 -10.76
CA ASP A 543 -20.25 26.59 -9.52
C ASP A 543 -19.12 26.27 -8.53
N GLN A 544 -18.79 24.99 -8.36
CA GLN A 544 -17.69 24.54 -7.51
C GLN A 544 -16.33 25.02 -8.03
N ARG A 545 -16.12 24.93 -9.34
CA ARG A 545 -14.90 25.40 -10.03
C ARG A 545 -14.67 26.90 -9.83
N TYR A 546 -15.70 27.71 -10.07
CA TYR A 546 -15.57 29.17 -9.91
C TYR A 546 -15.54 29.61 -8.45
N ALA A 547 -16.23 28.89 -7.54
CA ALA A 547 -16.12 29.14 -6.11
C ALA A 547 -14.70 28.87 -5.58
N GLU A 548 -14.03 27.81 -6.03
CA GLU A 548 -12.65 27.54 -5.68
C GLU A 548 -11.68 28.57 -6.32
N LEU A 549 -11.92 28.97 -7.59
CA LEU A 549 -11.13 30.03 -8.24
C LEU A 549 -11.10 31.33 -7.43
N GLU A 550 -12.24 31.79 -6.93
CA GLU A 550 -12.30 33.01 -6.12
C GLU A 550 -11.53 32.87 -4.79
N GLN A 551 -11.51 31.67 -4.21
CA GLN A 551 -10.71 31.40 -3.02
C GLN A 551 -9.21 31.40 -3.32
N TRP A 552 -8.79 30.86 -4.47
CA TRP A 552 -7.41 30.94 -4.94
C TRP A 552 -6.97 32.38 -5.20
N LYS A 553 -7.80 33.21 -5.82
CA LYS A 553 -7.52 34.64 -6.01
C LYS A 553 -7.32 35.36 -4.67
N ARG A 554 -8.24 35.17 -3.72
CA ARG A 554 -8.12 35.77 -2.38
C ARG A 554 -6.84 35.33 -1.69
N TRP A 555 -6.55 34.04 -1.72
CA TRP A 555 -5.31 33.49 -1.15
C TRP A 555 -4.07 34.12 -1.77
N TYR A 556 -3.99 34.20 -3.09
CA TYR A 556 -2.83 34.77 -3.76
C TYR A 556 -2.63 36.26 -3.43
N LEU A 557 -3.72 37.04 -3.37
CA LEU A 557 -3.67 38.44 -2.97
C LEU A 557 -3.23 38.62 -1.50
N THR A 558 -3.40 37.63 -0.62
CA THR A 558 -2.80 37.69 0.72
C THR A 558 -1.27 37.62 0.70
N LEU A 559 -0.69 36.97 -0.32
CA LEU A 559 0.75 36.79 -0.49
C LEU A 559 1.37 37.85 -1.42
N ARG A 560 0.55 38.40 -2.33
CA ARG A 560 0.90 39.45 -3.30
C ARG A 560 -0.22 40.51 -3.36
N PRO A 561 -0.33 41.41 -2.36
CA PRO A 561 -1.43 42.38 -2.28
C PRO A 561 -1.52 43.33 -3.48
N GLU A 562 -0.38 43.63 -4.11
CA GLU A 562 -0.28 44.53 -5.26
C GLU A 562 -0.39 43.80 -6.62
N ALA A 563 -0.60 42.48 -6.62
CA ALA A 563 -0.70 41.74 -7.88
C ALA A 563 -2.04 41.97 -8.56
N VAL A 564 -1.99 42.23 -9.86
CA VAL A 564 -3.17 42.27 -10.74
C VAL A 564 -3.40 40.85 -11.29
N ILE A 565 -4.48 40.20 -10.86
CA ILE A 565 -4.88 38.89 -11.40
C ILE A 565 -5.77 39.12 -12.62
N ASP A 566 -5.15 39.18 -13.80
CA ASP A 566 -5.87 39.21 -15.08
C ASP A 566 -5.90 37.80 -15.71
N LEU A 567 -7.10 37.20 -15.70
CA LEU A 567 -7.35 35.90 -16.30
C LEU A 567 -7.80 36.00 -17.76
N GLY A 568 -7.73 37.18 -18.40
CA GLY A 568 -7.98 37.35 -19.83
C GLY A 568 -9.32 36.77 -20.29
N ARG A 569 -10.40 37.53 -20.11
CA ARG A 569 -11.64 37.29 -20.85
C ARG A 569 -11.62 37.98 -22.19
#